data_AF-D8S7E0-F1
#
_entry.id   AF-D8S7E0-F1
#
_cell.length_a   1.000
_cell.length_b   1.000
_cell.length_c   1.000
_cell.angle_alpha   90.00
_cell.angle_beta   90.00
_cell.angle_gamma   90.00
#
_symmetry.space_group_name_H-M   'P 1'
#
loop_
_entity.id
_entity.type
_entity.pdbx_description
1 polymer ?
#
loop_
_entity_poly.entity_id
_entity_poly.type
_entity_poly.pdbx_seq_one_letter_code
_entity_poly.pdbx_strand_id
1 'polypeptide(L)' 'MQPANANALKLSCELLKLFVTEAVGRAGIIAEAKGKDRIEATHFERMLPQFLLDF' A
#
# COMPACT_ATOMS: atom_id res chain seq x y z
N MET A 1 13.73 23.47 -8.70
CA MET A 1 12.58 22.70 -8.19
C MET A 1 11.69 23.66 -7.42
N GLN A 2 10.46 23.91 -7.86
CA GLN A 2 9.53 24.72 -7.06
C GLN A 2 8.94 23.85 -5.95
N PRO A 3 8.76 24.37 -4.73
CA PRO A 3 8.11 23.63 -3.65
C PRO A 3 6.63 23.35 -4.00
N ALA A 4 6.14 22.18 -3.61
CA ALA A 4 4.73 21.84 -3.77
C ALA A 4 3.86 22.81 -2.94
N ASN A 5 2.71 23.22 -3.49
CA ASN A 5 1.77 24.05 -2.74
C ASN A 5 1.11 23.25 -1.61
N ALA A 6 0.50 23.95 -0.65
CA ALA A 6 -0.09 23.33 0.55
C ALA A 6 -1.19 22.30 0.21
N ASN A 7 -1.97 22.51 -0.86
CA ASN A 7 -3.01 21.57 -1.29
C ASN A 7 -2.41 20.30 -1.88
N ALA A 8 -1.37 20.44 -2.71
CA ALA A 8 -0.62 19.31 -3.26
C ALA A 8 0.03 18.49 -2.14
N LEU A 9 0.64 19.15 -1.15
CA LEU A 9 1.22 18.47 0.01
C LEU A 9 0.15 17.69 0.79
N LYS A 10 -1.00 18.31 1.08
CA LYS A 10 -2.11 17.64 1.79
C LYS A 10 -2.63 16.43 1.01
N LEU A 11 -2.81 16.57 -0.30
CA LEU A 11 -3.25 15.48 -1.17
C LEU A 11 -2.23 14.33 -1.20
N SER A 12 -0.94 14.64 -1.32
CA SER A 12 0.13 13.64 -1.26
C SER A 12 0.17 12.90 0.07
N CYS A 13 -0.10 13.57 1.20
CA CYS A 13 -0.22 12.90 2.49
C CYS A 13 -1.36 11.87 2.51
N GLU A 14 -2.53 12.21 1.95
CA GLU A 14 -3.65 11.26 1.87
C GLU A 14 -3.36 10.11 0.89
N LEU A 15 -2.70 10.39 -0.24
CA LEU A 15 -2.26 9.36 -1.17
C LEU A 15 -1.29 8.37 -0.51
N LEU A 16 -0.31 8.85 0.25
CA LEU A 16 0.64 7.99 0.96
C LEU A 16 -0.05 7.13 2.02
N LYS A 17 -1.05 7.68 2.74
CA LYS A 17 -1.86 6.90 3.68
C LYS A 17 -2.62 5.79 2.96
N LEU A 18 -3.26 6.10 1.84
CA LEU A 18 -3.98 5.12 1.03
C LEU A 18 -3.05 4.03 0.50
N PHE A 19 -1.89 4.41 -0.05
CA PHE A 19 -0.86 3.50 -0.53
C PHE A 19 -0.44 2.47 0.53
N VAL A 20 -0.11 2.94 1.74
CA VAL A 20 0.29 2.03 2.84
C VAL A 20 -0.88 1.17 3.31
N THR A 21 -2.09 1.74 3.40
CA THR A 21 -3.28 1.02 3.84
C THR A 21 -3.64 -0.11 2.86
N GLU A 22 -3.57 0.15 1.56
CA GLU A 22 -3.79 -0.84 0.50
C GLU A 22 -2.72 -1.94 0.52
N ALA A 23 -1.45 -1.57 0.69
CA ALA A 23 -0.35 -2.53 0.81
C ALA A 23 -0.58 -3.50 1.98
N VAL A 24 -0.96 -2.99 3.15
CA VAL A 24 -1.20 -3.82 4.34
C VAL A 24 -2.49 -4.63 4.20
N GLY A 25 -3.59 -4.01 3.76
CA GLY A 25 -4.89 -4.66 3.64
C GLY A 25 -4.86 -5.85 2.67
N ARG A 26 -4.29 -5.67 1.49
CA ARG A 26 -4.19 -6.76 0.50
C ARG A 26 -3.23 -7.86 0.94
N ALA A 27 -2.12 -7.53 1.62
CA ALA A 27 -1.22 -8.52 2.20
C ALA A 27 -1.90 -9.32 3.32
N GLY A 28 -2.77 -8.66 4.11
CA GLY A 28 -3.65 -9.28 5.11
C GLY A 28 -4.60 -10.30 4.50
N ILE A 29 -5.32 -9.94 3.44
CA ILE A 29 -6.22 -10.86 2.71
C ILE A 29 -5.48 -12.12 2.25
N ILE A 30 -4.24 -11.98 1.74
CA ILE A 30 -3.41 -13.12 1.33
C ILE A 30 -2.98 -13.99 2.53
N ALA A 31 -2.68 -13.38 3.67
CA ALA A 31 -2.34 -14.10 4.91
C ALA A 31 -3.55 -14.91 5.42
N GLU A 32 -4.72 -14.25 5.51
CA GLU A 32 -5.98 -14.84 5.96
C GLU A 32 -6.41 -16.01 5.06
N ALA A 33 -6.29 -15.85 3.73
CA ALA A 33 -6.58 -16.92 2.77
C ALA A 33 -5.67 -18.15 2.94
N LYS A 34 -4.53 -18.00 3.60
CA LYS A 34 -3.60 -19.09 3.95
C LYS A 34 -3.75 -19.59 5.39
N GLY A 35 -4.74 -19.08 6.13
CA GLY A 35 -4.95 -19.40 7.54
C GLY A 35 -3.85 -18.87 8.46
N LYS A 36 -3.12 -17.83 8.05
CA LYS A 36 -2.08 -17.19 8.85
C LYS A 36 -2.63 -15.95 9.56
N ASP A 37 -2.24 -15.75 10.81
CA ASP A 37 -2.58 -14.60 11.65
C ASP A 37 -1.55 -13.46 11.56
N ARG A 38 -0.45 -13.69 10.84
CA ARG A 38 0.64 -12.73 10.66
C ARG A 38 0.91 -12.47 9.17
N ILE A 39 1.02 -11.18 8.83
CA ILE A 39 1.51 -10.75 7.53
C ILE A 39 3.03 -10.98 7.45
N GLU A 40 3.47 -11.66 6.41
CA GLU A 40 4.87 -11.89 6.06
C GLU A 40 5.21 -11.18 4.75
N ALA A 41 6.49 -10.90 4.51
CA ALA A 41 6.96 -10.26 3.28
C ALA A 41 6.50 -11.01 2.02
N THR A 42 6.47 -12.35 2.07
CA THR A 42 6.04 -13.22 0.97
C THR A 42 4.57 -13.00 0.55
N HIS A 43 3.72 -12.49 1.43
CA HIS A 43 2.34 -12.13 1.09
C HIS A 43 2.31 -10.88 0.22
N PHE A 44 3.13 -9.88 0.57
CA PHE A 44 3.25 -8.64 -0.19
C PHE A 44 3.95 -8.85 -1.53
N GLU A 45 5.07 -9.59 -1.57
CA GLU A 45 5.82 -9.91 -2.80
C GLU A 45 4.94 -10.52 -3.89
N ARG A 46 3.97 -11.36 -3.49
CA ARG A 46 3.07 -12.04 -4.44
C ARG A 46 2.12 -11.10 -5.18
N MET A 47 1.79 -9.95 -4.60
CA MET A 47 0.91 -8.96 -5.20
C MET A 47 1.63 -7.67 -5.62
N LEU A 48 2.93 -7.55 -5.31
CA LEU A 48 3.76 -6.38 -5.60
C LEU A 48 3.66 -5.91 -7.06
N PRO A 49 3.68 -6.78 -8.09
CA PRO A 49 3.57 -6.33 -9.47
C PRO A 49 2.26 -5.57 -9.74
N GLN A 50 1.12 -6.11 -9.30
CA GLN A 50 -0.17 -5.45 -9.51
C GLN A 50 -0.31 -4.20 -8.64
N PHE A 51 0.17 -4.27 -7.40
CA PHE A 51 0.15 -3.14 -6.48
C PHE A 51 0.95 -1.95 -7.03
N LEU A 52 2.07 -2.18 -7.72
CA LEU A 52 2.83 -1.12 -8.39
C LEU A 52 2.18 -0.62 -9.70
N LEU A 53 1.25 -1.36 -10.29
CA LEU A 53 0.50 -0.91 -11.47
C LEU A 53 -0.73 -0.07 -11.11
N ASP A 54 -1.28 -0.29 -9.92
CA ASP A 54 -2.46 0.44 -9.43
C ASP A 54 -2.13 1.88 -8.98
N PHE A 55 -0.84 2.21 -8.80
CA PHE A 55 -0.33 3.50 -8.32
C PHE A 55 0.72 4.07 -9.28
#